data_AF-A0A848VEZ6-F1
#
_entry.id   AF-A0A848VEZ6-F1
#
_cell.length_a   1.000
_cell.length_b   1.000
_cell.length_c   1.000
_cell.angle_alpha   90.00
_cell.angle_beta   90.00
_cell.angle_gamma   90.00
#
_symmetry.space_group_name_H-M   'P 1'
#
loop_
_entity.id
_entity.type
_entity.pdbx_description
1 polymer ?
#
loop_
_entity_poly.entity_id
_entity_poly.type
_entity_poly.pdbx_seq_one_letter_code
_entity_poly.pdbx_strand_id
1 'polypeptide(L)'
;PIIVLLGFAWGSAAFPLYAIAVANANDFAEPHEYVMVSSGLLLMYGLGAIVGPLLAAGLMELFGAGALFRHTMIVHLLVAGYIVFRATQRAAPGEAEHQEFAESMVAAGTLSQVYEEELQPGIADAREARQSRDDVRK
;
A
#
# COMPACT_ATOMS: atom_id res chain seq x y z
N PRO A 1 16.16 -19.59 21.29
CA PRO A 1 14.73 -19.53 20.90
C PRO A 1 14.08 -18.15 21.13
N ILE A 2 14.18 -17.56 22.33
CA ILE A 2 13.50 -16.28 22.65
C ILE A 2 13.98 -15.12 21.78
N ILE A 3 15.30 -14.95 21.57
CA ILE A 3 15.85 -13.88 20.72
C ILE A 3 15.34 -13.99 19.28
N VAL A 4 15.17 -15.20 18.75
CA VAL A 4 14.63 -15.43 17.41
C VAL A 4 13.16 -15.02 17.33
N LEU A 5 12.35 -15.35 18.34
CA LEU A 5 10.96 -14.94 18.42
C LEU A 5 10.82 -13.41 18.52
N LEU A 6 11.67 -12.76 19.32
CA LEU A 6 11.70 -11.31 19.44
C LEU A 6 12.13 -10.65 18.13
N GLY A 7 13.15 -11.20 17.46
CA GLY A 7 13.59 -10.75 16.14
C GLY A 7 12.51 -10.91 15.07
N PHE A 8 11.78 -12.02 15.07
CA PHE A 8 10.64 -12.25 14.19
C PHE A 8 9.53 -11.23 14.43
N ALA A 9 9.12 -11.05 15.69
CA ALA A 9 8.08 -10.09 16.04
C ALA A 9 8.49 -8.66 15.64
N TRP A 10 9.73 -8.26 15.95
CA TRP A 10 10.26 -6.96 15.57
C TRP A 10 10.31 -6.77 14.05
N GLY A 11 10.84 -7.74 13.31
CA GLY A 11 10.94 -7.68 11.84
C GLY A 11 9.57 -7.62 11.15
N SER A 12 8.60 -8.41 11.64
CA SER A 12 7.22 -8.42 11.12
C SER A 12 6.52 -7.07 11.30
N ALA A 13 6.84 -6.34 12.37
CA ALA A 13 6.29 -5.01 12.61
C ALA A 13 7.07 -3.93 11.84
N ALA A 14 8.40 -3.99 11.82
CA ALA A 14 9.26 -2.92 11.31
C ALA A 14 9.33 -2.85 9.78
N PHE A 15 9.45 -4.00 9.10
CA PHE A 15 9.63 -4.02 7.64
C PHE A 15 8.46 -3.49 6.81
N PRO A 16 7.18 -3.72 7.16
CA PRO A 16 6.06 -3.18 6.40
C PRO A 16 5.74 -1.70 6.73
N LEU A 17 6.37 -1.08 7.74
CA LEU A 17 6.00 0.26 8.21
C LEU A 17 5.93 1.30 7.09
N TYR A 18 6.91 1.32 6.19
CA TYR A 18 6.92 2.26 5.08
C TYR A 18 5.74 2.05 4.13
N ALA A 19 5.46 0.80 3.74
CA ALA A 19 4.36 0.48 2.85
C ALA A 19 3.00 0.84 3.47
N ILE A 20 2.81 0.55 4.77
CA ILE A 20 1.59 0.92 5.51
C ILE A 20 1.45 2.44 5.58
N ALA A 21 2.54 3.17 5.87
CA ALA A 21 2.50 4.63 5.95
C ALA A 21 2.15 5.28 4.60
N VAL A 22 2.74 4.78 3.50
CA VAL A 22 2.44 5.25 2.14
C VAL A 22 1.00 4.94 1.77
N ALA A 23 0.52 3.72 2.01
CA ALA A 23 -0.88 3.35 1.75
C ALA A 23 -1.83 4.27 2.51
N ASN A 24 -1.64 4.39 3.83
CA ASN A 24 -2.47 5.26 4.67
C ASN A 24 -2.39 6.74 4.24
N ALA A 25 -1.25 7.22 3.73
CA ALA A 25 -1.16 8.61 3.25
C ALA A 25 -1.86 8.81 1.91
N ASN A 26 -1.72 7.84 0.99
CA ASN A 26 -2.36 7.87 -0.31
C ASN A 26 -3.88 7.75 -0.21
N ASP A 27 -4.43 7.08 0.82
CA ASP A 27 -5.88 7.06 1.09
C ASP A 27 -6.48 8.46 1.31
N PHE A 28 -5.66 9.48 1.62
CA PHE A 28 -6.09 10.88 1.80
C PHE A 28 -5.63 11.83 0.68
N ALA A 29 -4.92 11.32 -0.33
CA ALA A 29 -4.38 12.14 -1.42
C ALA A 29 -5.30 12.09 -2.64
N GLU A 30 -5.28 13.14 -3.47
CA GLU A 30 -5.98 13.08 -4.75
C GLU A 30 -5.24 12.17 -5.74
N PRO A 31 -5.92 11.56 -6.74
CA PRO A 31 -5.30 10.59 -7.65
C PRO A 31 -4.03 11.09 -8.37
N HIS A 32 -3.95 12.39 -8.64
CA HIS A 32 -2.82 13.01 -9.30
C HIS A 32 -1.64 13.33 -8.35
N GLU A 33 -1.83 13.18 -7.03
CA GLU A 33 -0.86 13.52 -5.99
C GLU A 33 -0.13 12.30 -5.41
N TYR A 34 -0.60 11.06 -5.66
CA TYR A 34 -0.04 9.84 -5.07
C TYR A 34 1.49 9.72 -5.20
N VAL A 35 2.02 10.02 -6.39
CA VAL A 35 3.46 9.97 -6.65
C VAL A 35 4.20 11.05 -5.83
N MET A 36 3.64 12.25 -5.74
CA MET A 36 4.22 13.36 -4.99
C MET A 36 4.26 13.06 -3.49
N VAL A 37 3.13 12.62 -2.93
CA VAL A 37 3.01 12.25 -1.51
C VAL A 37 3.97 11.12 -1.15
N SER A 38 3.97 10.05 -1.95
CA SER A 38 4.86 8.90 -1.73
C SER A 38 6.34 9.30 -1.84
N SER A 39 6.70 10.18 -2.79
CA SER A 39 8.07 10.68 -2.93
C SER A 39 8.51 11.53 -1.74
N GLY A 40 7.62 12.37 -1.20
CA GLY A 40 7.88 13.14 0.02
C GLY A 40 8.11 12.23 1.24
N LEU A 41 7.31 11.17 1.38
CA LEU A 41 7.49 10.16 2.42
C LEU A 41 8.82 9.40 2.27
N LEU A 42 9.21 9.05 1.04
CA LEU A 42 10.48 8.40 0.76
C LEU A 42 11.67 9.29 1.15
N LEU A 43 11.60 10.58 0.83
CA LEU A 43 12.62 11.55 1.23
C LEU A 43 12.75 11.61 2.76
N MET A 44 11.62 11.68 3.47
CA MET A 44 11.61 11.71 4.94
C MET A 44 12.15 10.41 5.53
N TYR A 45 11.80 9.26 4.95
CA TYR A 45 12.36 7.96 5.32
C TYR A 45 13.87 7.92 5.14
N GLY A 46 14.37 8.44 4.00
CA GLY A 46 15.80 8.57 3.74
C GLY A 46 16.52 9.46 4.76
N LEU A 47 15.91 10.59 5.14
CA LEU A 47 16.47 11.46 6.18
C LEU A 47 16.56 10.72 7.52
N GLY A 48 15.52 9.98 7.91
CA GLY A 48 15.55 9.13 9.10
C GLY A 48 16.62 8.03 9.03
N ALA A 49 16.83 7.43 7.86
CA ALA A 49 17.86 6.41 7.63
C ALA A 49 19.30 6.96 7.71
N ILE A 50 19.49 8.27 7.56
CA ILE A 50 20.79 8.93 7.79
C ILE A 50 20.93 9.34 9.26
N VAL A 51 19.93 10.05 9.79
CA VAL A 51 19.98 10.61 11.16
C VAL A 51 19.96 9.51 12.22
N GLY A 52 19.17 8.45 12.02
CA GLY A 52 19.00 7.35 12.96
C GLY A 52 20.32 6.64 13.30
N PRO A 53 21.06 6.09 12.32
CA PRO A 53 22.35 5.44 12.58
C PRO A 53 23.39 6.36 13.20
N LEU A 54 23.43 7.65 12.84
CA LEU A 54 24.34 8.62 13.44
C LEU A 54 24.05 8.83 14.93
N LEU A 55 22.77 9.01 15.28
CA LEU A 55 22.34 9.11 16.67
C LEU A 55 22.58 7.80 17.43
N ALA A 56 22.25 6.66 16.84
CA ALA A 56 22.46 5.36 17.44
C ALA A 56 23.95 5.09 17.72
N ALA A 57 24.84 5.41 16.77
CA ALA A 57 26.28 5.28 16.93
C ALA A 57 26.80 6.15 18.09
N GLY A 58 26.41 7.42 18.16
CA GLY A 58 26.80 8.30 19.27
C GLY A 58 26.27 7.82 20.63
N LEU A 59 25.03 7.32 20.67
CA LEU A 59 24.47 6.73 21.88
C LEU A 59 25.19 5.44 22.30
N MET A 60 25.63 4.63 21.33
CA MET A 60 26.42 3.43 21.61
C MET A 60 27.82 3.76 22.13
N GLU A 61 28.44 4.87 21.70
CA GLU A 61 29.72 5.34 22.23
C GLU A 61 29.60 5.78 23.69
N LEU A 62 28.54 6.52 24.02
CA LEU A 62 28.34 7.07 25.37
C LEU A 62 27.78 6.06 26.40
N PHE A 63 26.89 5.17 25.96
CA PHE A 63 26.12 4.29 26.86
C PHE A 63 26.30 2.79 26.56
N GLY A 64 27.23 2.44 25.67
CA GLY A 64 27.55 1.08 25.26
C GLY A 64 26.57 0.49 24.24
N ALA A 65 26.89 -0.71 23.73
CA ALA A 65 26.15 -1.35 22.63
C ALA A 65 24.65 -1.59 22.91
N GLY A 66 24.26 -1.76 24.19
CA GLY A 66 22.85 -1.90 24.58
C GLY A 66 21.99 -0.67 24.31
N ALA A 67 22.61 0.50 24.08
CA ALA A 67 21.91 1.74 23.74
C ALA A 67 21.17 1.65 22.40
N LEU A 68 21.63 0.82 21.46
CA LEU A 68 20.96 0.61 20.18
C LEU A 68 19.52 0.14 20.37
N PHE A 69 19.32 -0.89 21.19
CA PHE A 69 17.99 -1.44 21.46
C PHE A 69 17.07 -0.44 22.18
N ARG A 70 17.62 0.33 23.13
CA ARG A 70 16.87 1.41 23.80
C ARG A 70 16.47 2.51 22.82
N HIS A 71 17.38 2.92 21.93
CA HIS A 71 17.10 3.90 20.90
C HIS A 71 15.98 3.42 19.98
N THR A 72 16.08 2.19 19.44
CA THR A 72 15.04 1.60 18.60
C THR A 72 13.70 1.52 19.34
N MET A 73 13.69 1.07 20.60
CA MET A 73 12.49 1.02 21.44
C MET A 73 11.83 2.38 21.59
N ILE A 74 12.59 3.42 21.96
CA ILE A 74 12.07 4.78 22.17
C ILE A 74 11.47 5.32 20.87
N VAL A 75 12.19 5.20 19.74
CA VAL A 75 11.70 5.69 18.44
C VAL A 75 10.37 5.01 18.06
N HIS A 76 10.29 3.68 18.20
CA HIS A 76 9.06 2.94 17.87
C HIS A 76 7.91 3.29 18.83
N LEU A 77 8.19 3.46 20.13
CA LEU A 77 7.18 3.87 21.10
C LEU A 77 6.66 5.29 20.83
N LEU A 78 7.53 6.22 20.42
CA LEU A 78 7.11 7.57 20.04
C LEU A 78 6.19 7.54 18.82
N VAL A 79 6.56 6.78 17.78
CA VAL A 79 5.72 6.61 16.58
C VAL A 79 4.40 5.92 16.91
N ALA A 80 4.43 4.81 17.64
CA ALA A 80 3.22 4.09 18.05
C ALA A 80 2.31 4.97 18.91
N GLY A 81 2.88 5.69 19.88
CA GLY A 81 2.15 6.64 20.72
C GLY A 81 1.50 7.76 19.89
N TYR A 82 2.23 8.32 18.92
CA TYR A 82 1.68 9.31 18.00
C TYR A 82 0.54 8.75 17.15
N ILE A 83 0.67 7.53 16.62
CA ILE A 83 -0.37 6.86 15.83
C ILE A 83 -1.62 6.64 16.69
N VAL A 84 -1.49 6.12 17.91
CA VAL A 84 -2.62 5.92 18.84
C VAL A 84 -3.28 7.24 19.17
N PHE A 85 -2.51 8.26 19.55
CA PHE A 85 -3.02 9.60 19.84
C PHE A 85 -3.76 10.23 18.65
N ARG A 86 -3.22 10.07 17.44
CA ARG A 86 -3.87 10.55 16.21
C ARG A 86 -5.15 9.77 15.92
N ALA A 87 -5.14 8.45 16.09
CA ALA A 87 -6.32 7.61 15.88
C ALA A 87 -7.46 7.98 16.84
N THR A 88 -7.14 8.31 18.10
CA THR A 88 -8.16 8.72 19.09
C THR A 88 -8.82 10.06 18.79
N GLN A 89 -8.22 10.90 17.94
CA GLN A 89 -8.77 12.21 17.57
C GLN A 89 -9.57 12.18 16.26
N ARG A 90 -9.54 11.08 15.51
CA ARG A 90 -10.34 10.94 14.29
C ARG A 90 -11.79 10.65 14.68
N ALA A 91 -12.71 11.54 14.29
CA ALA A 91 -14.14 11.22 14.32
C ALA A 91 -14.39 10.02 13.40
N ALA A 92 -15.29 9.13 13.80
CA ALA A 92 -15.73 8.05 12.91
C ALA A 92 -16.29 8.66 11.61
N PRO A 93 -15.94 8.14 10.43
CA PRO A 93 -16.60 8.51 9.18
C PRO A 93 -18.13 8.42 9.38
N GLY A 94 -18.86 9.45 8.97
CA GLY A 94 -20.32 9.40 9.01
C GLY A 94 -20.84 8.30 8.09
N GLU A 95 -22.02 7.75 8.39
CA GLU A 95 -22.64 6.65 7.61
C GLU A 95 -22.70 6.92 6.08
N ALA A 96 -22.65 8.19 5.66
CA ALA A 96 -22.67 8.62 4.27
C ALA A 96 -21.35 8.44 3.48
N GLU A 97 -20.23 8.13 4.14
CA GLU A 97 -18.92 7.89 3.49
C GLU A 97 -18.70 6.39 3.19
N HIS A 98 -19.59 5.52 3.68
CA HIS A 98 -19.58 4.10 3.34
C HIS A 98 -20.13 3.90 1.92
N GLN A 99 -19.23 3.83 0.94
CA GLN A 99 -19.60 3.26 -0.35
C GLN A 99 -20.07 1.80 -0.12
N GLU A 100 -21.26 1.48 -0.60
CA GLU A 100 -21.82 0.15 -0.44
C GLU A 100 -20.86 -0.84 -1.13
N PHE A 101 -20.42 -1.87 -0.40
CA PHE A 101 -19.37 -2.82 -0.85
C PHE A 101 -19.73 -3.52 -2.19
N ALA A 102 -21.01 -3.48 -2.58
CA ALA A 102 -21.48 -3.92 -3.89
C ALA A 102 -20.95 -3.06 -5.05
N GLU A 103 -20.83 -1.74 -4.89
CA GLU A 103 -20.39 -0.82 -5.95
C GLU A 103 -18.90 -1.00 -6.30
N SER A 104 -18.06 -1.33 -5.31
CA SER A 104 -16.63 -1.60 -5.55
C SER A 104 -16.39 -2.95 -6.25
N MET A 105 -17.22 -3.97 -5.96
CA MET A 105 -17.21 -5.26 -6.66
C MET A 105 -17.65 -5.13 -8.12
N VAL A 106 -18.61 -4.24 -8.42
CA VAL A 106 -19.03 -3.94 -9.80
C VAL A 106 -17.92 -3.24 -10.59
N ALA A 107 -17.21 -2.29 -9.97
CA ALA A 107 -16.07 -1.62 -10.60
C ALA A 107 -14.94 -2.61 -10.96
N ALA A 108 -14.65 -3.58 -10.09
CA ALA A 108 -13.67 -4.64 -10.36
C ALA A 108 -14.10 -5.60 -11.50
N GLY A 109 -15.40 -5.70 -11.79
CA GLY A 109 -15.95 -6.56 -12.84
C GLY A 109 -15.78 -6.04 -14.29
N THR A 110 -15.31 -4.80 -14.48
CA THR A 110 -15.28 -4.16 -15.81
C THR A 110 -14.14 -4.59 -16.74
N LEU A 111 -13.07 -5.23 -16.22
CA LEU A 111 -11.97 -5.74 -17.05
C LEU A 111 -12.41 -6.83 -18.04
N SER A 112 -13.55 -7.49 -17.80
CA SER A 112 -14.05 -8.56 -18.69
C SER A 112 -14.87 -8.03 -19.88
N GLN A 113 -15.47 -6.84 -19.80
CA GLN A 113 -16.37 -6.35 -20.86
C GLN A 113 -15.59 -5.80 -22.06
N VAL A 114 -14.44 -5.16 -21.81
CA VAL A 114 -13.58 -4.59 -22.87
C VAL A 114 -12.86 -5.70 -23.66
N TYR A 115 -12.61 -6.87 -23.06
CA TYR A 115 -11.96 -7.99 -23.75
C TYR A 115 -12.92 -8.79 -24.65
N GLU A 116 -14.21 -8.82 -24.31
CA GLU A 116 -15.26 -9.46 -25.13
C GLU A 116 -15.53 -8.66 -26.41
N GLU A 117 -15.57 -7.32 -26.32
CA GLU A 117 -15.91 -6.44 -27.44
C GLU A 117 -14.80 -6.35 -28.52
N GLU A 118 -13.53 -6.54 -28.16
CA GLU A 118 -12.42 -6.54 -29.11
C GLU A 118 -12.24 -7.90 -29.82
N LEU A 119 -12.64 -9.01 -29.17
CA LEU A 119 -12.47 -10.38 -29.71
C LEU A 119 -13.67 -10.87 -30.54
N GLN A 120 -14.89 -10.43 -30.22
CA GLN A 120 -16.11 -10.82 -30.94
C GLN A 120 -16.25 -10.31 -32.39
N PRO A 121 -15.83 -9.10 -32.80
CA PRO A 121 -16.09 -8.60 -34.16
C PRO A 121 -15.45 -9.50 -35.24
N GLY A 122 -14.26 -10.03 -34.98
CA GLY A 122 -13.58 -10.93 -35.93
C GLY A 122 -14.20 -12.32 -36.07
N ILE A 123 -14.90 -12.81 -35.04
CA ILE A 123 -15.54 -14.14 -35.05
C ILE A 123 -16.92 -14.07 -35.69
N ALA A 124 -17.66 -12.97 -35.49
CA ALA A 124 -18.93 -12.72 -36.15
C ALA A 124 -18.76 -12.58 -37.67
N ASP A 125 -17.80 -11.76 -38.11
CA ASP A 125 -17.49 -11.56 -39.53
C ASP A 125 -17.01 -12.86 -40.21
N ALA A 126 -16.17 -13.65 -39.53
CA ALA A 126 -15.69 -14.92 -40.05
C ALA A 126 -16.79 -15.98 -40.15
N ARG A 127 -17.83 -15.91 -39.29
CA ARG A 127 -19.01 -16.78 -39.36
C ARG A 127 -19.94 -16.38 -40.50
N GLU A 128 -20.21 -15.09 -40.67
CA GLU A 128 -21.05 -14.59 -41.75
C GLU A 128 -20.42 -14.83 -43.14
N ALA A 129 -19.10 -14.62 -43.28
CA ALA A 129 -18.38 -14.87 -44.53
C ALA A 129 -18.33 -16.36 -44.90
N ARG A 130 -18.31 -17.27 -43.92
CA ARG A 130 -18.42 -18.72 -44.18
C ARG A 130 -19.83 -19.11 -44.58
N GLN A 131 -20.83 -18.55 -43.91
CA GLN A 131 -22.23 -18.86 -44.17
C GLN A 131 -22.68 -18.36 -45.55
N SER A 132 -22.22 -17.18 -46.00
CA SER A 132 -22.52 -16.69 -47.35
C SER A 132 -21.82 -17.51 -48.46
N ARG A 133 -20.60 -17.99 -48.21
CA ARG A 133 -19.90 -18.89 -49.15
C ARG A 133 -20.59 -20.25 -49.30
N ASP A 134 -21.18 -20.77 -48.23
CA ASP A 134 -21.89 -22.05 -48.26
C ASP A 134 -23.27 -21.93 -48.91
N ASP A 135 -23.91 -20.77 -48.85
CA ASP A 135 -25.22 -20.51 -49.47
C ASP A 135 -25.11 -20.29 -50.98
N VAL A 136 -24.03 -19.67 -51.47
CA VAL A 136 -23.74 -19.50 -52.90
C VAL A 136 -23.34 -20.83 -53.59
N ARG A 137 -22.94 -21.83 -52.81
CA ARG A 137 -22.50 -23.14 -53.33
C ARG A 137 -23.65 -24.15 -53.51
N LYS A 138 -24.85 -23.85 -53.00
CA LYS A 138 -26.06 -24.65 -53.21
C LYS A 138 -26.83 -24.16 -54.43
#